data_AF-R7BFH4-F1
#
_entry.id   AF-R7BFH4-F1
#
_cell.length_a   1.000
_cell.length_b   1.000
_cell.length_c   1.000
_cell.angle_alpha   90.00
_cell.angle_beta   90.00
_cell.angle_gamma   90.00
#
_symmetry.space_group_name_H-M   'P 1'
#
loop_
_entity.id
_entity.type
_entity.pdbx_description
1 polymer ?
#
loop_
_entity_poly.entity_id
_entity_poly.type
_entity_poly.pdbx_seq_one_letter_code
_entity_poly.pdbx_strand_id
1 'polypeptide(L)'
;MIRFFEEYMGSYNPFEDRGCDEQRILRNSLYAVLPKIVKNELTQKQRLCFEMFYIDKKNQKEIASILRLSQPTVSRHIKSAEAIIEKIGSYCIFSISKTNEQWINLQ
;
A
#
# COMPACT_ATOMS: atom_id res chain seq x y z
N MET A 1 -7.75 0.09 -4.75
CA MET A 1 -6.60 -0.13 -3.85
C MET A 1 -5.35 0.22 -4.66
N ILE A 2 -4.19 0.56 -4.08
CA ILE A 2 -3.01 0.93 -4.90
C ILE A 2 -2.72 -0.25 -5.83
N ARG A 3 -2.51 -0.01 -7.13
CA ARG A 3 -2.18 -1.07 -8.12
C ARG A 3 -1.13 -2.04 -7.61
N PHE A 4 -0.10 -1.51 -6.95
CA PHE A 4 0.92 -2.28 -6.26
C PHE A 4 0.35 -3.32 -5.30
N PHE A 5 -0.55 -2.95 -4.38
CA PHE A 5 -1.16 -3.93 -3.49
C PHE A 5 -2.21 -4.81 -4.17
N GLU A 6 -2.90 -4.32 -5.20
CA GLU A 6 -3.83 -5.15 -5.99
C GLU A 6 -3.10 -6.24 -6.77
N GLU A 7 -1.90 -5.96 -7.29
CA GLU A 7 -1.06 -6.96 -7.96
C GLU A 7 -0.61 -8.07 -7.01
N TYR A 8 -0.24 -7.71 -5.78
CA TYR A 8 0.24 -8.67 -4.77
C TYR A 8 -0.87 -9.30 -3.92
N MET A 9 -2.07 -8.70 -3.83
CA MET A 9 -3.17 -9.17 -2.98
C MET A 9 -4.48 -9.46 -3.72
N GLY A 10 -4.57 -9.14 -5.01
CA GLY A 10 -5.81 -9.21 -5.79
C GLY A 10 -6.30 -10.62 -6.14
N SER A 11 -5.51 -11.66 -5.89
CA SER A 11 -5.93 -13.06 -6.09
C SER A 11 -6.53 -13.73 -4.85
N TYR A 12 -6.63 -13.02 -3.72
CA TYR A 12 -7.07 -13.62 -2.45
C TYR A 12 -8.59 -13.68 -2.31
N ASN A 13 -9.13 -14.90 -2.20
CA ASN A 13 -10.49 -15.18 -1.76
C ASN A 13 -10.52 -15.37 -0.23
N PRO A 14 -11.23 -14.52 0.55
CA PRO A 14 -11.29 -14.62 2.01
C PRO A 14 -11.91 -15.92 2.55
N PHE A 15 -12.58 -16.69 1.67
CA PHE A 15 -13.20 -17.97 2.00
C PHE A 15 -12.40 -19.19 1.49
N GLU A 16 -11.27 -18.97 0.82
CA GLU A 16 -10.31 -20.02 0.53
C GLU A 16 -9.27 -20.11 1.64
N ASP A 17 -9.48 -21.04 2.58
CA ASP A 17 -8.45 -21.53 3.50
C ASP A 17 -7.32 -22.32 2.80
N ARG A 18 -7.25 -22.23 1.46
CA ARG A 18 -6.30 -22.91 0.56
C ARG A 18 -5.18 -22.00 0.04
N GLY A 19 -5.02 -20.79 0.58
CA GLY A 19 -3.84 -19.98 0.28
C GLY A 19 -2.58 -20.62 0.87
N CYS A 20 -1.51 -20.73 0.07
CA CYS A 20 -0.20 -21.21 0.54
C CYS A 20 0.28 -20.33 1.72
N ASP A 21 0.96 -20.92 2.71
CA ASP A 21 1.46 -20.21 3.89
C ASP A 21 2.25 -18.95 3.54
N GLU A 22 3.02 -18.99 2.45
CA GLU A 22 3.76 -17.84 1.92
C GLU A 22 2.87 -16.64 1.58
N GLN A 23 1.74 -16.87 0.89
CA GLN A 23 0.81 -15.80 0.51
C GLN A 23 0.16 -15.18 1.75
N ARG A 24 -0.17 -16.00 2.76
CA ARG A 24 -0.72 -15.53 4.05
C ARG A 24 0.30 -14.71 4.83
N ILE A 25 1.55 -15.17 4.90
CA ILE A 25 2.66 -14.47 5.55
C ILE A 25 2.90 -13.12 4.88
N LEU A 26 3.00 -13.10 3.55
CA LEU A 26 3.21 -11.87 2.79
C LEU A 26 2.08 -10.87 3.03
N ARG A 27 0.83 -11.31 2.90
CA ARG A 27 -0.37 -10.49 3.15
C ARG A 27 -0.34 -9.87 4.55
N ASN A 28 -0.23 -10.71 5.59
CA ASN A 28 -0.31 -10.24 6.98
C ASN A 28 0.81 -9.24 7.28
N SER A 29 2.01 -9.51 6.76
CA SER A 29 3.15 -8.60 6.89
C SER A 29 2.90 -7.26 6.19
N LEU A 30 2.36 -7.27 4.96
CA LEU A 30 2.03 -6.05 4.24
C LEU A 30 0.91 -5.23 4.93
N TYR A 31 -0.13 -5.89 5.45
CA TYR A 31 -1.16 -5.23 6.25
C TYR A 31 -0.62 -4.57 7.52
N ALA A 32 0.39 -5.17 8.15
CA ALA A 32 1.04 -4.60 9.34
C ALA A 32 1.93 -3.39 9.00
N VAL A 33 2.58 -3.41 7.84
CA VAL A 33 3.55 -2.37 7.43
C VAL A 33 2.87 -1.17 6.78
N LEU A 34 1.83 -1.36 5.95
CA LEU A 34 1.22 -0.26 5.19
C LEU A 34 0.75 0.91 6.05
N PRO A 35 0.05 0.73 7.20
CA PRO A 35 -0.32 1.84 8.07
C PRO A 35 0.89 2.61 8.63
N LYS A 36 2.02 1.92 8.85
CA LYS A 36 3.26 2.56 9.31
C LYS A 36 3.87 3.43 8.21
N ILE A 37 3.90 2.94 6.97
CA ILE A 37 4.39 3.73 5.82
C ILE A 37 3.54 4.99 5.66
N VAL A 38 2.21 4.84 5.61
CA VAL A 38 1.28 5.97 5.42
C VAL A 38 1.42 7.00 6.55
N LYS A 39 1.64 6.55 7.79
CA LYS A 39 1.75 7.43 8.95
C LYS A 39 3.10 8.16 9.04
N ASN A 40 4.20 7.46 8.76
CA ASN A 40 5.55 7.92 9.10
C ASN A 40 6.34 8.44 7.89
N GLU A 41 6.09 7.93 6.69
CA GLU A 41 6.90 8.19 5.49
C GLU A 41 6.27 9.23 4.57
N LEU A 42 4.95 9.42 4.67
CA LEU A 42 4.23 10.44 3.92
C LEU A 42 4.22 11.76 4.68
N THR A 43 4.45 12.85 3.96
CA THR A 43 4.14 14.19 4.44
C THR A 43 2.64 14.31 4.73
N GLN A 44 2.26 15.24 5.61
CA GLN A 44 0.86 15.45 5.97
C GLN A 44 -0.05 15.67 4.75
N LYS A 45 0.40 16.44 3.75
CA LYS A 45 -0.38 16.72 2.53
C LYS A 45 -0.50 15.49 1.62
N GLN A 46 0.57 14.71 1.45
CA GLN A 46 0.51 13.42 0.74
C GLN A 46 -0.47 12.47 1.42
N ARG A 47 -0.35 12.30 2.75
CA ARG A 47 -1.22 11.43 3.54
C ARG A 47 -2.70 11.82 3.42
N LEU A 48 -3.02 13.10 3.63
CA LEU A 48 -4.41 13.58 3.51
C LEU A 48 -4.98 13.34 2.11
N CYS A 49 -4.23 13.69 1.05
CA CYS A 49 -4.69 13.43 -0.32
C CYS A 49 -4.87 11.93 -0.59
N PHE A 50 -3.96 11.10 -0.07
CA PHE A 50 -3.98 9.65 -0.23
C PHE A 50 -5.17 9.01 0.49
N GLU A 51 -5.39 9.33 1.76
CA GLU A 51 -6.50 8.82 2.59
C GLU A 51 -7.86 9.24 1.99
N MET A 52 -8.02 10.51 1.63
CA MET A 52 -9.27 10.98 1.03
C MET A 52 -9.59 10.30 -0.31
N PHE A 53 -8.57 9.98 -1.10
CA PHE A 53 -8.76 9.30 -2.39
C PHE A 53 -9.06 7.81 -2.20
N TYR A 54 -8.24 7.10 -1.42
CA TYR A 54 -8.30 5.64 -1.33
C TYR A 54 -9.25 5.11 -0.26
N ILE A 55 -9.42 5.83 0.86
CA ILE A 55 -10.27 5.44 2.00
C ILE A 55 -11.64 6.10 1.83
N ASP A 56 -11.68 7.43 1.73
CA ASP A 56 -12.94 8.18 1.67
C ASP A 56 -13.59 8.17 0.28
N LYS A 57 -12.92 7.58 -0.72
CA LYS A 57 -13.38 7.45 -2.12
C LYS A 57 -13.72 8.77 -2.81
N LYS A 58 -13.06 9.87 -2.41
CA LYS A 58 -13.23 11.18 -3.04
C LYS A 58 -12.45 11.26 -4.35
N ASN A 59 -13.01 11.96 -5.33
CA ASN A 59 -12.29 12.26 -6.56
C ASN A 59 -11.34 13.47 -6.36
N GLN A 60 -10.37 13.65 -7.27
CA GLN A 60 -9.35 14.69 -7.13
C GLN A 60 -9.90 16.12 -7.10
N LYS A 61 -11.06 16.39 -7.73
CA LYS A 61 -11.69 17.72 -7.72
C LYS A 61 -12.31 18.01 -6.35
N GLU A 62 -12.95 17.03 -5.73
CA GLU A 62 -13.48 17.14 -4.37
C GLU A 62 -12.36 17.38 -3.36
N ILE A 63 -11.27 16.60 -3.45
CA ILE A 63 -10.10 16.76 -2.58
C ILE A 63 -9.47 18.14 -2.76
N ALA A 64 -9.34 18.61 -4.01
CA ALA A 64 -8.82 19.93 -4.33
C ALA A 64 -9.65 21.04 -3.67
N SER A 65 -10.99 20.93 -3.74
CA SER A 65 -11.91 21.86 -3.08
C SER A 65 -11.73 21.85 -1.55
N ILE A 66 -11.73 20.66 -0.93
CA ILE A 66 -11.64 20.51 0.53
C ILE A 66 -10.30 21.02 1.07
N LEU A 67 -9.19 20.69 0.41
CA LEU A 67 -7.85 21.06 0.86
C LEU A 67 -7.40 22.44 0.39
N ARG A 68 -8.25 23.15 -0.39
CA ARG A 68 -7.94 24.43 -1.04
C ARG A 68 -6.65 24.36 -1.87
N LEU A 69 -6.54 23.32 -2.69
CA LEU A 69 -5.43 23.06 -3.59
C LEU A 69 -5.91 23.05 -5.05
N SER A 70 -4.99 23.15 -6.00
CA SER A 70 -5.30 22.85 -7.39
C SER A 70 -5.44 21.34 -7.60
N GLN A 71 -6.29 20.91 -8.53
CA GLN A 71 -6.42 19.49 -8.89
C GLN A 71 -5.08 18.87 -9.38
N PRO A 72 -4.23 19.58 -10.16
CA PRO A 72 -2.88 19.12 -10.48
C PRO A 72 -1.99 18.90 -9.23
N THR A 73 -2.09 19.78 -8.23
CA THR A 73 -1.35 19.63 -6.96
C THR A 73 -1.78 18.38 -6.21
N VAL A 74 -3.09 18.12 -6.12
CA VAL A 74 -3.64 16.89 -5.52
C VAL A 74 -3.13 15.65 -6.26
N SER A 75 -3.20 15.64 -7.60
CA SER A 75 -2.68 14.55 -8.42
C SER A 75 -1.21 14.27 -8.14
N ARG A 76 -0.38 15.32 -8.03
CA ARG A 76 1.04 15.18 -7.70
C ARG A 76 1.26 14.59 -6.31
N HIS A 77 0.49 15.02 -5.31
CA HIS A 77 0.58 14.47 -3.95
C HIS A 77 0.19 12.99 -3.90
N ILE A 78 -0.87 12.58 -4.59
CA ILE A 78 -1.29 11.17 -4.66
C ILE A 78 -0.21 10.32 -5.32
N LYS A 79 0.27 10.72 -6.52
CA LYS A 79 1.33 9.99 -7.23
C LYS A 79 2.62 9.89 -6.42
N SER A 80 2.99 10.97 -5.74
CA SER A 80 4.17 10.97 -4.88
C SER A 80 3.99 10.05 -3.67
N ALA A 81 2.80 9.96 -3.09
CA ALA A 81 2.50 9.03 -2.00
C ALA A 81 2.59 7.58 -2.47
N GLU A 82 2.00 7.27 -3.63
CA GLU A 82 2.05 5.95 -4.26
C GLU A 82 3.51 5.51 -4.50
N ALA A 83 4.35 6.38 -5.06
CA ALA A 83 5.74 6.06 -5.31
C ALA A 83 6.54 5.76 -4.04
N ILE A 84 6.27 6.47 -2.93
CA ILE A 84 6.90 6.20 -1.63
C ILE A 84 6.45 4.83 -1.11
N ILE A 85 5.14 4.57 -1.15
CA ILE A 85 4.56 3.32 -0.66
C ILE A 85 5.06 2.12 -1.48
N GLU A 86 5.12 2.24 -2.80
CA GLU A 86 5.63 1.21 -3.70
C GLU A 86 7.12 0.94 -3.46
N LYS A 87 7.94 1.99 -3.36
CA LYS A 87 9.38 1.84 -3.09
C LYS A 87 9.61 1.08 -1.78
N ILE A 88 8.97 1.50 -0.69
CA ILE A 88 9.18 0.87 0.62
C ILE A 88 8.55 -0.52 0.66
N GLY A 89 7.34 -0.65 0.12
CA GLY A 89 6.63 -1.93 0.03
C GLY A 89 7.44 -2.98 -0.72
N SER A 90 8.09 -2.63 -1.83
CA SER A 90 8.92 -3.56 -2.61
C SER A 90 10.09 -4.13 -1.80
N TYR A 91 10.75 -3.31 -0.97
CA TYR A 91 11.80 -3.80 -0.06
C TYR A 91 11.25 -4.74 1.01
N CYS A 92 10.07 -4.45 1.56
CA CYS A 92 9.41 -5.35 2.51
C CYS A 92 9.08 -6.70 1.88
N ILE A 93 8.48 -6.70 0.69
CA ILE A 93 8.16 -7.92 -0.07
C ILE A 93 9.42 -8.74 -0.29
N PHE A 94 10.46 -8.11 -0.84
CA PHE A 94 11.73 -8.78 -1.11
C PHE A 94 12.34 -9.42 0.15
N SER A 95 12.34 -8.69 1.27
CA SER A 95 12.84 -9.21 2.54
C SER A 95 12.04 -10.41 3.04
N ILE A 96 10.71 -10.35 2.97
CA ILE A 96 9.82 -11.43 3.42
C ILE A 96 10.04 -12.67 2.56
N SER A 97 10.07 -12.52 1.23
CA SER A 97 10.34 -13.62 0.31
C SER A 97 11.69 -14.27 0.57
N LYS A 98 12.74 -13.48 0.80
CA LYS A 98 14.08 -14.02 1.13
C LYS A 98 14.11 -14.75 2.47
N THR A 99 13.43 -14.22 3.49
CA THR A 99 13.30 -14.91 4.78
C THR A 99 12.54 -16.23 4.65
N ASN A 100 11.47 -16.26 3.86
CA ASN A 100 10.70 -17.47 3.62
C ASN A 100 11.52 -18.54 2.88
N GLU A 101 12.26 -18.16 1.84
CA GLU A 101 13.19 -19.04 1.11
C GLU A 101 14.24 -19.66 2.05
N GLN A 102 14.84 -18.84 2.92
CA GLN A 102 15.82 -19.32 3.90
C GLN A 102 15.19 -20.27 4.93
N TRP A 103 13.98 -19.97 5.41
CA TRP A 103 13.28 -20.83 6.36
C TRP A 103 12.99 -22.21 5.78
N ILE A 104 12.52 -22.28 4.54
CA ILE A 104 12.25 -23.55 3.85
C ILE A 104 13.53 -24.38 3.70
N ASN A 105 14.67 -23.76 3.39
CA ASN A 105 15.95 -24.45 3.26
C ASN A 105 16.52 -24.97 4.60
N LEU A 106 15.98 -24.54 5.74
CA LEU A 106 16.39 -25.00 7.07
C LEU A 106 15.53 -26.17 7.59
N GLN A 107 14.44 -26.51 6.89
CA GLN A 107 13.58 -27.67 7.22
C GLN A 107 14.10 -28.94 6.55
#